data_AF-A0A7C6ZFK8-F1
#
_entry.id   AF-A0A7C6ZFK8-F1
#
_cell.length_a   1.000
_cell.length_b   1.000
_cell.length_c   1.000
_cell.angle_alpha   90.00
_cell.angle_beta   90.00
_cell.angle_gamma   90.00
#
_symmetry.space_group_name_H-M   'P 1'
#
loop_
_entity.id
_entity.type
_entity.pdbx_description
1 polymer ?
#
loop_
_entity_poly.entity_id
_entity_poly.type
_entity_poly.pdbx_seq_one_letter_code
_entity_poly.pdbx_strand_id
1 'polypeptide(L)'
;MKDNSSLTTVVFVDYESWFWALYNQYGETPDVREFIQDIKKRGKLKQIYFFGDFTKEEMAREKNKLRTVTNQIIDCATEGTPKNYTDFIMLDYIYRSILQDQEANEIDQYILVTGDGHFHSVVAYLTTFKDKIVGIYGVEGSLSGQLKNCATWSVEIKPKGDLTNYQICVLNNIHFVSTQLQGILPTFSKTVEATAKHYKIDKIKCAAALSRLISDGYIDQKITNLPDGRGIQALFPKWDLIIMDGIWDPNNPLLTDSMEQPQ
;
A
#
# COMPACT_ATOMS: atom_id res chain seq x y z
N MET A 1 26.70 -12.87 19.97
CA MET A 1 25.61 -12.44 19.06
C MET A 1 25.04 -13.70 18.43
N LYS A 2 23.75 -14.00 18.67
CA LYS A 2 23.08 -15.07 17.92
C LYS A 2 23.11 -14.69 16.44
N ASP A 3 23.36 -15.64 15.56
CA ASP A 3 23.10 -15.45 14.13
C ASP A 3 21.60 -15.12 13.99
N ASN A 4 21.26 -14.02 13.31
CA ASN A 4 19.88 -13.58 13.13
C ASN A 4 19.03 -14.70 12.48
N SER A 5 19.64 -15.60 11.70
CA SER A 5 18.98 -16.77 11.12
C SER A 5 18.40 -17.77 12.15
N SER A 6 18.86 -17.71 13.41
CA SER A 6 18.43 -18.61 14.49
C SER A 6 17.27 -18.07 15.35
N LEU A 7 16.86 -16.82 15.15
CA LEU A 7 15.85 -16.16 15.98
C LEU A 7 14.49 -16.81 15.79
N THR A 8 13.89 -17.31 16.86
CA THR A 8 12.51 -17.83 16.80
C THR A 8 11.54 -16.66 16.68
N THR A 9 10.83 -16.61 15.56
CA THR A 9 10.12 -15.40 15.11
C THR A 9 8.62 -15.63 15.00
N VAL A 10 7.83 -14.72 15.57
CA VAL A 10 6.37 -14.65 15.35
C VAL A 10 6.03 -13.37 14.59
N VAL A 11 5.13 -13.49 13.61
CA VAL A 11 4.76 -12.40 12.71
C VAL A 11 3.26 -12.11 12.81
N PHE A 12 2.92 -10.83 12.96
CA PHE A 12 1.55 -10.34 12.95
C PHE A 12 1.40 -9.36 11.78
N VAL A 13 0.49 -9.65 10.86
CA VAL A 13 0.33 -8.88 9.62
C VAL A 13 -1.04 -8.24 9.59
N ASP A 14 -1.09 -6.92 9.69
CA ASP A 14 -2.26 -6.13 9.28
C ASP A 14 -2.32 -6.15 7.75
N TYR A 15 -2.94 -7.22 7.21
CA TYR A 15 -2.97 -7.48 5.79
C TYR A 15 -3.89 -6.50 5.07
N GLU A 16 -4.97 -6.07 5.72
CA GLU A 16 -5.87 -5.06 5.16
C GLU A 16 -5.15 -3.73 4.96
N SER A 17 -4.44 -3.23 5.97
CA SER A 17 -3.67 -2.00 5.85
C SER A 17 -2.56 -2.12 4.81
N TRP A 18 -1.81 -3.24 4.81
CA TRP A 18 -0.78 -3.49 3.80
C TRP A 18 -1.36 -3.54 2.38
N PHE A 19 -2.48 -4.23 2.19
CA PHE A 19 -3.16 -4.35 0.90
C PHE A 19 -3.62 -2.97 0.42
N TRP A 20 -4.41 -2.25 1.20
CA TRP A 20 -4.96 -0.96 0.74
C TRP A 20 -3.91 0.12 0.57
N ALA A 21 -2.82 0.09 1.37
CA ALA A 21 -1.70 0.98 1.15
C ALA A 21 -1.05 0.75 -0.22
N LEU A 22 -0.75 -0.51 -0.59
CA LEU A 22 -0.21 -0.82 -1.92
C LEU A 22 -1.23 -0.57 -3.04
N TYR A 23 -2.46 -0.99 -2.83
CA TYR A 23 -3.50 -0.96 -3.85
C TYR A 23 -3.91 0.46 -4.22
N ASN A 24 -4.11 1.31 -3.22
CA ASN A 24 -4.55 2.69 -3.45
C ASN A 24 -3.41 3.59 -3.94
N GLN A 25 -2.18 3.38 -3.46
CA GLN A 25 -1.04 4.23 -3.81
C GLN A 25 -0.36 3.80 -5.12
N TYR A 26 -0.32 2.49 -5.38
CA TYR A 26 0.50 1.90 -6.45
C TYR A 26 -0.29 0.97 -7.38
N GLY A 27 -1.56 0.66 -7.10
CA GLY A 27 -2.33 -0.29 -7.90
C GLY A 27 -1.79 -1.72 -7.84
N GLU A 28 -1.08 -2.05 -6.76
CA GLU A 28 -0.43 -3.34 -6.53
C GLU A 28 -1.05 -4.08 -5.36
N THR A 29 -0.85 -5.40 -5.31
CA THR A 29 -1.24 -6.22 -4.17
C THR A 29 0.01 -6.77 -3.46
N PRO A 30 -0.06 -7.08 -2.15
CA PRO A 30 1.09 -7.57 -1.38
C PRO A 30 1.78 -8.80 -1.97
N ASP A 31 3.09 -8.77 -2.24
CA ASP A 31 3.81 -10.02 -2.57
C ASP A 31 4.14 -10.81 -1.31
N VAL A 32 3.18 -11.65 -0.90
CA VAL A 32 3.31 -12.50 0.29
C VAL A 32 4.46 -13.51 0.15
N ARG A 33 4.78 -13.99 -1.06
CA ARG A 33 5.83 -15.00 -1.25
C ARG A 33 7.20 -14.39 -1.01
N GLU A 34 7.47 -13.25 -1.63
CA GLU A 34 8.73 -12.52 -1.40
C GLU A 34 8.85 -12.06 0.05
N PHE A 35 7.77 -11.55 0.63
CA PHE A 35 7.74 -11.16 2.04
C PHE A 35 8.15 -12.32 2.96
N ILE A 36 7.59 -13.53 2.77
CA ILE A 36 7.97 -14.70 3.57
C ILE A 36 9.43 -15.09 3.35
N GLN A 37 9.98 -14.92 2.14
CA GLN A 37 11.40 -15.14 1.90
C GLN A 37 12.27 -14.14 2.66
N ASP A 38 11.87 -12.87 2.73
CA ASP A 38 12.59 -11.85 3.52
C ASP A 38 12.53 -12.16 5.02
N ILE A 39 11.36 -12.53 5.54
CA ILE A 39 11.20 -12.95 6.95
C ILE A 39 12.13 -14.11 7.30
N LYS A 40 12.24 -15.11 6.43
CA LYS A 40 13.13 -16.27 6.65
C LYS A 40 14.62 -15.92 6.69
N LYS A 41 15.03 -14.77 6.14
CA LYS A 41 16.40 -14.26 6.27
C LYS A 41 16.64 -13.62 7.64
N ARG A 42 15.58 -13.22 8.34
CA ARG A 42 15.62 -12.49 9.62
C ARG A 42 15.38 -13.36 10.85
N GLY A 43 14.91 -14.59 10.64
CA GLY A 43 14.74 -15.59 11.68
C GLY A 43 13.96 -16.82 11.21
N LYS A 44 13.88 -17.81 12.10
CA LYS A 44 13.05 -19.00 11.93
C LYS A 44 11.59 -18.65 12.24
N LEU A 45 10.76 -18.65 11.21
CA LEU A 45 9.31 -18.42 11.34
C LEU A 45 8.67 -19.53 12.19
N LYS A 46 8.26 -19.21 13.42
CA LYS A 46 7.47 -20.06 14.31
C LYS A 46 6.00 -20.02 13.95
N GLN A 47 5.47 -18.80 13.78
CA GLN A 47 4.05 -18.57 13.51
C GLN A 47 3.86 -17.23 12.78
N ILE A 48 2.90 -17.19 11.87
CA ILE A 48 2.42 -15.96 11.23
C ILE A 48 0.90 -15.90 11.28
N TYR A 49 0.38 -14.70 11.52
CA TYR A 49 -1.05 -14.36 11.54
C TYR A 49 -1.32 -13.25 10.52
N PHE A 50 -2.37 -13.41 9.72
CA PHE A 50 -2.87 -12.37 8.82
C PHE A 50 -4.22 -11.87 9.33
N PHE A 51 -4.35 -10.57 9.52
CA PHE A 51 -5.56 -9.89 9.98
C PHE A 51 -6.12 -9.00 8.89
N GLY A 52 -7.44 -8.91 8.82
CA GLY A 52 -8.11 -7.94 7.96
C GLY A 52 -9.61 -8.21 7.81
N ASP A 53 -10.33 -7.20 7.33
CA ASP A 53 -11.67 -7.37 6.80
C ASP A 53 -11.61 -7.94 5.37
N PHE A 54 -12.09 -9.17 5.21
CA PHE A 54 -12.12 -9.83 3.92
C PHE A 54 -13.52 -9.94 3.31
N THR A 55 -14.45 -9.08 3.72
CA THR A 55 -15.80 -9.00 3.14
C THR A 55 -15.79 -8.33 1.75
N LYS A 56 -14.82 -7.44 1.50
CA LYS A 56 -14.61 -6.80 0.20
C LYS A 56 -14.05 -7.79 -0.81
N GLU A 57 -14.51 -7.71 -2.06
CA GLU A 57 -14.17 -8.68 -3.11
C GLU A 57 -12.66 -8.74 -3.39
N GLU A 58 -11.99 -7.59 -3.42
CA GLU A 58 -10.54 -7.48 -3.65
C GLU A 58 -9.75 -8.22 -2.55
N MET A 59 -10.13 -8.01 -1.29
CA MET A 59 -9.53 -8.69 -0.14
C MET A 59 -9.87 -10.18 -0.11
N ALA A 60 -11.12 -10.55 -0.41
CA ALA A 60 -11.57 -11.93 -0.42
C ALA A 60 -10.75 -12.79 -1.39
N ARG A 61 -10.37 -12.25 -2.56
CA ARG A 61 -9.52 -12.91 -3.56
C ARG A 61 -8.12 -13.23 -3.01
N GLU A 62 -7.60 -12.43 -2.08
CA GLU A 62 -6.27 -12.65 -1.49
C GLU A 62 -6.26 -13.82 -0.47
N LYS A 63 -7.41 -14.28 0.05
CA LYS A 63 -7.44 -15.37 1.06
C LYS A 63 -6.74 -16.63 0.57
N ASN A 64 -6.93 -17.02 -0.69
CA ASN A 64 -6.33 -18.23 -1.25
C ASN A 64 -4.80 -18.18 -1.25
N LYS A 65 -4.25 -17.01 -1.57
CA LYS A 65 -2.80 -16.73 -1.53
C LYS A 65 -2.28 -16.82 -0.10
N LEU A 66 -2.97 -16.26 0.89
CA LEU A 66 -2.59 -16.35 2.30
C LEU A 66 -2.64 -17.79 2.83
N ARG A 67 -3.62 -18.59 2.40
CA ARG A 67 -3.75 -20.01 2.79
C ARG A 67 -2.57 -20.86 2.34
N THR A 68 -1.82 -20.43 1.32
CA THR A 68 -0.58 -21.12 0.93
C THR A 68 0.55 -21.00 1.95
N VAL A 69 0.43 -20.05 2.89
CA VAL A 69 1.44 -19.75 3.91
C VAL A 69 1.01 -20.24 5.29
N THR A 70 -0.23 -19.97 5.69
CA THR A 70 -0.75 -20.29 7.02
C THR A 70 -2.27 -20.43 7.00
N ASN A 71 -2.80 -21.19 7.96
CA ASN A 71 -4.24 -21.22 8.24
C ASN A 71 -4.67 -20.15 9.25
N GLN A 72 -3.73 -19.40 9.85
CA GLN A 72 -4.01 -18.33 10.80
C GLN A 72 -4.38 -17.03 10.07
N ILE A 73 -5.54 -17.06 9.40
CA ILE A 73 -6.14 -15.91 8.73
C ILE A 73 -7.35 -15.49 9.56
N ILE A 74 -7.25 -14.33 10.20
CA ILE A 74 -8.21 -13.83 11.17
C ILE A 74 -9.09 -12.81 10.47
N ASP A 75 -10.34 -13.20 10.22
CA ASP A 75 -11.35 -12.29 9.67
C ASP A 75 -11.79 -11.31 10.75
N CYS A 76 -11.55 -10.03 10.51
CA CYS A 76 -11.80 -8.95 11.47
C CYS A 76 -13.11 -8.20 11.15
N ALA A 77 -13.85 -8.64 10.13
CA ALA A 77 -15.15 -8.07 9.80
C ALA A 77 -16.13 -8.24 10.97
N THR A 78 -16.89 -7.18 11.25
CA THR A 78 -17.93 -7.20 12.28
C THR A 78 -19.29 -7.03 11.62
N GLU A 79 -20.17 -8.02 11.78
CA GLU A 79 -21.51 -7.99 11.19
C GLU A 79 -22.30 -6.75 11.64
N GLY A 80 -22.85 -6.01 10.69
CA GLY A 80 -23.72 -4.87 10.97
C GLY A 80 -23.02 -3.59 11.45
N THR A 81 -21.68 -3.54 11.50
CA THR A 81 -20.96 -2.31 11.85
C THR A 81 -19.92 -1.93 10.80
N PRO A 82 -19.87 -0.66 10.35
CA PRO A 82 -18.83 -0.18 9.44
C PRO A 82 -17.49 0.11 10.14
N LYS A 83 -17.38 -0.17 11.45
CA LYS A 83 -16.15 0.08 12.22
C LYS A 83 -15.20 -1.09 12.03
N ASN A 84 -13.97 -0.78 11.66
CA ASN A 84 -12.88 -1.75 11.59
C ASN A 84 -12.24 -1.90 12.98
N TYR A 85 -12.17 -3.12 13.50
CA TYR A 85 -11.57 -3.47 14.79
C TYR A 85 -10.28 -4.28 14.64
N THR A 86 -9.69 -4.31 13.45
CA THR A 86 -8.47 -5.06 13.14
C THR A 86 -7.36 -4.75 14.16
N ASP A 87 -7.15 -3.47 14.51
CA ASP A 87 -6.13 -3.08 15.47
C ASP A 87 -6.32 -3.73 16.84
N PHE A 88 -7.55 -3.73 17.36
CA PHE A 88 -7.89 -4.31 18.65
C PHE A 88 -7.71 -5.83 18.66
N ILE A 89 -8.17 -6.49 17.60
CA ILE A 89 -8.04 -7.95 17.46
C ILE A 89 -6.55 -8.31 17.36
N MET A 90 -5.78 -7.61 16.54
CA MET A 90 -4.36 -7.84 16.38
C MET A 90 -3.59 -7.60 17.69
N LEU A 91 -3.88 -6.52 18.42
CA LEU A 91 -3.32 -6.26 19.74
C LEU A 91 -3.61 -7.39 20.72
N ASP A 92 -4.84 -7.89 20.77
CA ASP A 92 -5.21 -9.04 21.61
C ASP A 92 -4.38 -10.29 21.27
N TYR A 93 -4.21 -10.62 19.98
CA TYR A 93 -3.35 -11.73 19.55
C TYR A 93 -1.88 -11.54 19.95
N ILE A 94 -1.35 -10.32 19.81
CA ILE A 94 0.02 -10.00 20.22
C ILE A 94 0.18 -10.20 21.74
N TYR A 95 -0.71 -9.63 22.55
CA TYR A 95 -0.63 -9.78 24.01
C TYR A 95 -0.81 -11.22 24.46
N ARG A 96 -1.73 -12.00 23.86
CA ARG A 96 -1.84 -13.43 24.13
C ARG A 96 -0.55 -14.18 23.81
N SER A 97 0.10 -13.86 22.70
CA SER A 97 1.41 -14.44 22.35
C SER A 97 2.49 -14.07 23.38
N ILE A 98 2.52 -12.82 23.85
CA ILE A 98 3.46 -12.37 24.90
C ILE A 98 3.23 -13.11 26.21
N LEU A 99 1.97 -13.29 26.62
CA LEU A 99 1.62 -13.99 27.86
C LEU A 99 1.98 -15.48 27.79
N GLN A 100 1.75 -16.13 26.65
CA GLN A 100 2.15 -17.53 26.43
C GLN A 100 3.68 -17.69 26.42
N ASP A 101 4.40 -16.71 25.88
CA ASP A 101 5.86 -16.72 25.85
C ASP A 101 6.49 -16.38 27.21
N GLN A 102 5.76 -15.79 28.14
CA GLN A 102 6.30 -15.34 29.41
C GLN A 102 6.95 -16.47 30.23
N GLU A 103 6.39 -17.68 30.17
CA GLU A 103 6.92 -18.85 30.87
C GLU A 103 7.89 -19.67 30.01
N ALA A 104 7.59 -19.80 28.71
CA ALA A 104 8.38 -20.64 27.80
C ALA A 104 9.67 -19.94 27.32
N ASN A 105 9.65 -18.61 27.21
CA ASN A 105 10.70 -17.76 26.66
C ASN A 105 11.33 -18.29 25.36
N GLU A 106 10.46 -18.74 24.45
CA GLU A 106 10.85 -19.38 23.19
C GLU A 106 10.90 -18.40 22.03
N ILE A 107 10.18 -17.28 22.10
CA ILE A 107 10.11 -16.28 21.02
C ILE A 107 11.22 -15.26 21.24
N ASP A 108 12.17 -15.19 20.31
CA ASP A 108 13.22 -14.17 20.35
C ASP A 108 12.79 -12.86 19.66
N GLN A 109 11.91 -12.97 18.65
CA GLN A 109 11.57 -11.87 17.75
C GLN A 109 10.08 -11.79 17.45
N TYR A 110 9.57 -10.55 17.46
CA TYR A 110 8.24 -10.19 17.00
C TYR A 110 8.37 -9.31 15.76
N ILE A 111 7.63 -9.64 14.70
CA ILE A 111 7.55 -8.80 13.50
C ILE A 111 6.11 -8.33 13.34
N LEU A 112 5.90 -7.02 13.24
CA LEU A 112 4.60 -6.45 12.93
C LEU A 112 4.66 -5.83 11.53
N VAL A 113 3.70 -6.18 10.68
CA VAL A 113 3.49 -5.51 9.39
C VAL A 113 2.32 -4.58 9.56
N THR A 114 2.60 -3.31 9.81
CA THR A 114 1.62 -2.24 9.97
C THR A 114 2.30 -0.88 9.86
N GLY A 115 1.60 0.09 9.29
CA GLY A 115 2.00 1.50 9.31
C GLY A 115 1.48 2.27 10.53
N ASP A 116 0.56 1.69 11.30
CA ASP A 116 -0.24 2.41 12.28
C ASP A 116 0.48 2.66 13.61
N GLY A 117 0.60 3.94 13.98
CA GLY A 117 1.16 4.39 15.25
C GLY A 117 0.46 3.85 16.50
N HIS A 118 -0.79 3.37 16.42
CA HIS A 118 -1.49 2.79 17.58
C HIS A 118 -0.75 1.60 18.20
N PHE A 119 0.05 0.88 17.42
CA PHE A 119 0.86 -0.24 17.92
C PHE A 119 2.15 0.19 18.65
N HIS A 120 2.47 1.49 18.74
CA HIS A 120 3.73 1.92 19.38
C HIS A 120 3.85 1.42 20.83
N SER A 121 2.73 1.37 21.55
CA SER A 121 2.71 0.98 22.97
C SER A 121 3.17 -0.47 23.17
N VAL A 122 2.68 -1.40 22.35
CA VAL A 122 3.07 -2.82 22.43
C VAL A 122 4.50 -3.05 21.91
N VAL A 123 4.93 -2.29 20.90
CA VAL A 123 6.32 -2.32 20.40
C VAL A 123 7.30 -1.85 21.48
N ALA A 124 7.01 -0.74 22.15
CA ALA A 124 7.79 -0.24 23.28
C ALA A 124 7.78 -1.24 24.44
N TYR A 125 6.65 -1.90 24.70
CA TYR A 125 6.55 -2.90 25.75
C TYR A 125 7.47 -4.10 25.51
N LEU A 126 7.41 -4.67 24.30
CA LEU A 126 8.23 -5.79 23.86
C LEU A 126 9.73 -5.48 23.93
N THR A 127 10.14 -4.32 23.43
CA THR A 127 11.56 -3.93 23.37
C THR A 127 12.12 -3.53 24.72
N THR A 128 11.37 -2.77 25.53
CA THR A 128 11.88 -2.18 26.77
C THR A 128 11.73 -3.11 27.97
N PHE A 129 10.61 -3.83 28.07
CA PHE A 129 10.29 -4.61 29.27
C PHE A 129 10.37 -6.13 29.07
N LYS A 130 10.37 -6.61 27.82
CA LYS A 130 10.47 -8.04 27.51
C LYS A 130 11.78 -8.43 26.82
N ASP A 131 12.65 -7.46 26.55
CA ASP A 131 13.95 -7.66 25.89
C ASP A 131 13.83 -8.45 24.57
N LYS A 132 12.75 -8.20 23.82
CA LYS A 132 12.49 -8.87 22.53
C LYS A 132 12.97 -8.00 21.37
N ILE A 133 13.43 -8.65 20.31
CA ILE A 133 13.72 -7.98 19.04
C ILE A 133 12.39 -7.69 18.35
N VAL A 134 12.15 -6.43 17.99
CA VAL A 134 10.93 -6.05 17.25
C VAL A 134 11.27 -5.47 15.89
N GLY A 135 10.75 -6.12 14.85
CA GLY A 135 10.83 -5.67 13.47
C GLY A 135 9.52 -5.08 12.98
N ILE A 136 9.57 -3.94 12.28
CA ILE A 136 8.39 -3.33 11.68
C ILE A 136 8.50 -3.29 10.17
N TYR A 137 7.45 -3.72 9.48
CA TYR A 137 7.26 -3.45 8.06
C TYR A 137 6.11 -2.48 7.87
N GLY A 138 6.26 -1.51 6.97
CA GLY A 138 5.17 -0.66 6.52
C GLY A 138 5.39 -0.26 5.06
N VAL A 139 4.32 0.10 4.35
CA VAL A 139 4.46 0.61 2.98
C VAL A 139 5.15 1.98 3.02
N GLU A 140 6.02 2.23 2.05
CA GLU A 140 6.71 3.51 1.89
C GLU A 140 5.70 4.66 1.88
N GLY A 141 5.92 5.68 2.71
CA GLY A 141 5.00 6.81 2.90
C GLY A 141 3.85 6.58 3.88
N SER A 142 3.61 5.36 4.37
CA SER A 142 2.55 5.06 5.35
C SER A 142 3.07 4.59 6.72
N LEU A 143 4.38 4.46 6.90
CA LEU A 143 4.98 3.95 8.14
C LEU A 143 5.18 5.05 9.19
N SER A 144 4.51 4.92 10.34
CA SER A 144 4.63 5.86 11.47
C SER A 144 6.07 6.01 11.98
N GLY A 145 6.52 7.26 12.14
CA GLY A 145 7.82 7.57 12.74
C GLY A 145 7.93 7.12 14.20
N GLN A 146 6.83 7.09 14.95
CA GLN A 146 6.82 6.59 16.32
C GLN A 146 7.13 5.08 16.37
N LEU A 147 6.55 4.30 15.45
CA LEU A 147 6.86 2.87 15.35
C LEU A 147 8.34 2.64 15.03
N LYS A 148 8.88 3.38 14.05
CA LYS A 148 10.30 3.28 13.68
C LYS A 148 11.23 3.53 14.86
N ASN A 149 10.92 4.54 15.68
CA ASN A 149 11.75 4.92 16.82
C ASN A 149 11.72 3.91 17.96
N CYS A 150 10.62 3.17 18.13
CA CYS A 150 10.48 2.17 19.19
C CYS A 150 10.94 0.76 18.76
N ALA A 151 10.98 0.48 17.46
CA ALA A 151 11.37 -0.83 16.94
C ALA A 151 12.89 -1.04 16.96
N THR A 152 13.32 -2.30 17.00
CA THR A 152 14.74 -2.66 16.86
C THR A 152 15.23 -2.43 15.43
N TRP A 153 14.35 -2.65 14.45
CA TRP A 153 14.59 -2.34 13.04
C TRP A 153 13.27 -2.11 12.31
N SER A 154 13.34 -1.43 11.17
CA SER A 154 12.18 -1.24 10.30
C SER A 154 12.54 -1.41 8.83
N VAL A 155 11.56 -1.79 8.02
CA VAL A 155 11.65 -1.96 6.57
C VAL A 155 10.48 -1.22 5.93
N GLU A 156 10.78 -0.34 4.98
CA GLU A 156 9.77 0.24 4.11
C GLU A 156 9.59 -0.64 2.87
N ILE A 157 8.37 -1.15 2.70
CA ILE A 157 7.97 -1.94 1.54
C ILE A 157 7.78 -0.97 0.39
N LYS A 158 8.60 -1.14 -0.65
CA LYS A 158 8.48 -0.40 -1.90
C LYS A 158 7.58 -1.15 -2.88
N PRO A 159 6.78 -0.44 -3.68
CA PRO A 159 6.09 -1.06 -4.82
C PRO A 159 7.09 -1.68 -5.80
N LYS A 160 6.66 -2.71 -6.51
CA LYS A 160 7.50 -3.39 -7.52
C LYS A 160 7.38 -2.76 -8.90
N GLY A 161 6.22 -2.22 -9.20
CA GLY A 161 5.84 -1.65 -10.47
C GLY A 161 6.19 -0.17 -10.54
N ASP A 162 6.74 0.22 -11.68
CA ASP A 162 6.87 1.61 -12.02
C ASP A 162 5.54 2.13 -12.61
N LEU A 163 4.95 3.12 -11.95
CA LEU A 163 3.74 3.78 -12.45
C LEU A 163 4.00 4.63 -13.71
N THR A 164 5.26 4.84 -14.12
CA THR A 164 5.66 5.73 -15.21
C THR A 164 4.85 5.51 -16.49
N ASN A 165 4.68 4.27 -16.93
CA ASN A 165 3.91 4.02 -18.16
C ASN A 165 2.43 4.41 -18.01
N TYR A 166 1.84 4.20 -16.83
CA TYR A 166 0.47 4.61 -16.53
C TYR A 166 0.35 6.13 -16.39
N GLN A 167 1.38 6.79 -15.83
CA GLN A 167 1.47 8.25 -15.76
C GLN A 167 1.51 8.86 -17.15
N ILE A 168 2.25 8.28 -18.10
CA ILE A 168 2.28 8.71 -19.51
C ILE A 168 0.90 8.58 -20.15
N CYS A 169 0.19 7.46 -19.95
CA CYS A 169 -1.18 7.29 -20.45
C CYS A 169 -2.15 8.35 -19.88
N VAL A 170 -2.05 8.64 -18.59
CA VAL A 170 -2.85 9.69 -17.92
C VAL A 170 -2.52 11.07 -18.51
N LEU A 171 -1.25 11.41 -18.64
CA LEU A 171 -0.80 12.69 -19.18
C LEU A 171 -1.22 12.88 -20.65
N ASN A 172 -1.14 11.83 -21.47
CA ASN A 172 -1.66 11.83 -22.84
C ASN A 172 -3.16 12.16 -22.88
N ASN A 173 -3.95 11.53 -22.01
CA ASN A 173 -5.39 11.80 -21.94
C ASN A 173 -5.67 13.25 -21.53
N ILE A 174 -4.98 13.75 -20.49
CA ILE A 174 -5.14 15.14 -20.04
C ILE A 174 -4.74 16.12 -21.14
N HIS A 175 -3.60 15.88 -21.81
CA HIS A 175 -3.12 16.72 -22.91
C HIS A 175 -4.13 16.77 -24.07
N PHE A 176 -4.69 15.62 -24.46
CA PHE A 176 -5.73 15.55 -25.48
C PHE A 176 -6.97 16.37 -25.08
N VAL A 177 -7.48 16.21 -23.85
CA VAL A 177 -8.64 16.97 -23.37
C VAL A 177 -8.36 18.46 -23.36
N SER A 178 -7.21 18.88 -22.83
CA SER A 178 -6.86 20.30 -22.70
C SER A 178 -6.56 21.00 -24.03
N THR A 179 -6.12 20.27 -25.06
CA THR A 179 -5.73 20.86 -26.35
C THR A 179 -6.76 20.65 -27.46
N GLN A 180 -7.43 19.50 -27.50
CA GLN A 180 -8.34 19.12 -28.58
C GLN A 180 -9.80 19.36 -28.25
N LEU A 181 -10.17 19.43 -26.96
CA LEU A 181 -11.56 19.63 -26.53
C LEU A 181 -11.73 21.03 -25.93
N GLN A 182 -12.19 21.98 -26.75
CA GLN A 182 -12.38 23.36 -26.32
C GLN A 182 -13.35 23.46 -25.14
N GLY A 183 -12.93 24.17 -24.09
CA GLY A 183 -13.75 24.47 -22.91
C GLY A 183 -13.95 23.31 -21.93
N ILE A 184 -13.31 22.15 -22.15
CA ILE A 184 -13.39 21.02 -21.22
C ILE A 184 -12.20 21.04 -20.26
N LEU A 185 -12.49 21.12 -18.97
CA LEU A 185 -11.49 20.98 -17.93
C LEU A 185 -11.35 19.50 -17.51
N PRO A 186 -10.13 18.94 -17.51
CA PRO A 186 -9.89 17.59 -17.04
C PRO A 186 -10.16 17.50 -15.53
N THR A 187 -10.85 16.46 -15.10
CA THR A 187 -11.09 16.16 -13.68
C THR A 187 -10.57 14.78 -13.34
N PHE A 188 -10.34 14.50 -12.05
CA PHE A 188 -9.78 13.22 -11.61
C PHE A 188 -10.58 12.02 -12.14
N SER A 189 -11.87 11.92 -11.79
CA SER A 189 -12.69 10.77 -12.16
C SER A 189 -12.84 10.60 -13.66
N LYS A 190 -13.07 11.69 -14.41
CA LYS A 190 -13.23 11.61 -15.87
C LYS A 190 -11.93 11.22 -16.57
N THR A 191 -10.79 11.72 -16.08
CA THR A 191 -9.47 11.36 -16.63
C THR A 191 -9.19 9.88 -16.40
N VAL A 192 -9.43 9.37 -15.17
CA VAL A 192 -9.27 7.95 -14.85
C VAL A 192 -10.16 7.08 -15.76
N GLU A 193 -11.44 7.43 -15.89
CA GLU A 193 -12.38 6.67 -16.72
C GLU A 193 -12.00 6.68 -18.21
N ALA A 194 -11.67 7.86 -18.75
CA ALA A 194 -11.30 8.00 -20.15
C ALA A 194 -9.99 7.28 -20.47
N THR A 195 -8.98 7.41 -19.60
CA THR A 195 -7.68 6.75 -19.74
C THR A 195 -7.83 5.23 -19.66
N ALA A 196 -8.52 4.73 -18.64
CA ALA A 196 -8.77 3.29 -18.46
C ALA A 196 -9.51 2.70 -19.66
N LYS A 197 -10.53 3.40 -20.17
CA LYS A 197 -11.29 2.95 -21.34
C LYS A 197 -10.44 2.97 -22.62
N HIS A 198 -9.67 4.04 -22.84
CA HIS A 198 -8.91 4.22 -24.08
C HIS A 198 -7.74 3.22 -24.18
N TYR A 199 -6.97 3.09 -23.10
CA TYR A 199 -5.79 2.23 -23.07
C TYR A 199 -6.09 0.80 -22.58
N LYS A 200 -7.33 0.49 -22.19
CA LYS A 200 -7.75 -0.80 -21.61
C LYS A 200 -6.96 -1.17 -20.34
N ILE A 201 -6.65 -0.17 -19.53
CA ILE A 201 -5.90 -0.30 -18.28
C ILE A 201 -6.90 -0.33 -17.12
N ASP A 202 -6.56 -1.05 -16.04
CA ASP A 202 -7.34 -1.01 -14.81
C ASP A 202 -7.50 0.44 -14.30
N LYS A 203 -8.73 0.83 -13.97
CA LYS A 203 -9.05 2.16 -13.42
C LYS A 203 -8.19 2.49 -12.20
N ILE A 204 -7.81 1.48 -11.43
CA ILE A 204 -7.08 1.65 -10.18
C ILE A 204 -5.62 2.00 -10.44
N LYS A 205 -4.99 1.38 -11.45
CA LYS A 205 -3.65 1.78 -11.91
C LYS A 205 -3.64 3.19 -12.49
N CYS A 206 -4.68 3.57 -13.25
CA CYS A 206 -4.85 4.94 -13.72
C CYS A 206 -5.03 5.94 -12.56
N ALA A 207 -5.83 5.58 -11.55
CA ALA A 207 -6.06 6.41 -10.38
C ALA A 207 -4.81 6.57 -9.50
N ALA A 208 -4.04 5.48 -9.31
CA ALA A 208 -2.76 5.50 -8.61
C ALA A 208 -1.75 6.39 -9.33
N ALA A 209 -1.60 6.23 -10.65
CA ALA A 209 -0.72 7.05 -11.47
C ALA A 209 -1.07 8.54 -11.41
N LEU A 210 -2.36 8.88 -11.53
CA LEU A 210 -2.82 10.27 -11.42
C LEU A 210 -2.60 10.83 -10.01
N SER A 211 -2.92 10.06 -8.97
CA SER A 211 -2.68 10.45 -7.58
C SER A 211 -1.20 10.73 -7.32
N ARG A 212 -0.30 9.91 -7.89
CA ARG A 212 1.14 10.09 -7.77
C ARG A 212 1.60 11.40 -8.42
N LEU A 213 1.15 11.70 -9.63
CA LEU A 213 1.46 12.97 -10.31
C LEU A 213 0.99 14.18 -9.51
N ILE A 214 -0.11 14.07 -8.77
CA ILE A 214 -0.59 15.15 -7.89
C ILE A 214 0.28 15.26 -6.64
N SER A 215 0.54 14.12 -5.97
CA SER A 215 1.34 14.07 -4.74
C SER A 215 2.77 14.56 -4.95
N ASP A 216 3.38 14.22 -6.10
CA ASP A 216 4.73 14.64 -6.46
C ASP A 216 4.77 16.10 -6.98
N GLY A 217 3.61 16.78 -7.04
CA GLY A 217 3.52 18.20 -7.34
C GLY A 217 3.48 18.55 -8.83
N TYR A 218 3.42 17.57 -9.72
CA TYR A 218 3.32 17.76 -11.17
C TYR A 218 1.96 18.24 -11.64
N ILE A 219 0.88 17.93 -10.90
CA ILE A 219 -0.48 18.36 -11.22
C ILE A 219 -1.10 19.05 -10.01
N ASP A 220 -1.52 20.31 -10.18
CA ASP A 220 -2.34 20.99 -9.18
C ASP A 220 -3.82 20.61 -9.34
N GLN A 221 -4.53 20.46 -8.22
CA GLN A 221 -5.99 20.41 -8.19
C GLN A 221 -6.58 21.71 -7.67
N LYS A 222 -7.44 22.37 -8.46
CA LYS A 222 -8.07 23.65 -8.08
C LYS A 222 -9.56 23.62 -8.38
N ILE A 223 -10.37 24.19 -7.48
CA ILE A 223 -11.80 24.41 -7.72
C ILE A 223 -11.93 25.57 -8.71
N THR A 224 -12.59 25.32 -9.84
CA THR A 224 -12.89 26.31 -10.88
C THR A 224 -14.39 26.42 -11.04
N ASN A 225 -14.91 27.64 -11.19
CA ASN A 225 -16.34 27.82 -11.46
C ASN A 225 -16.61 27.66 -12.95
N LEU A 226 -17.55 26.80 -13.27
CA LEU A 226 -18.11 26.69 -14.61
C LEU A 226 -19.00 27.92 -14.92
N PRO A 227 -19.31 28.19 -16.20
CA PRO A 227 -20.19 29.30 -16.60
C PRO A 227 -21.58 29.28 -15.94
N ASP A 228 -22.03 28.11 -15.48
CA ASP A 228 -23.29 27.90 -14.76
C ASP A 228 -23.20 28.10 -13.23
N GLY A 229 -22.04 28.52 -12.73
CA GLY A 229 -21.78 28.78 -11.31
C GLY A 229 -21.41 27.55 -10.48
N ARG A 230 -21.39 26.34 -11.07
CA ARG A 230 -20.97 25.13 -10.35
C ARG A 230 -19.44 25.08 -10.23
N GLY A 231 -18.94 24.83 -9.01
CA GLY A 231 -17.53 24.57 -8.76
C GLY A 231 -17.15 23.15 -9.19
N ILE A 232 -16.10 23.01 -10.00
CA ILE A 232 -15.52 21.74 -10.41
C ILE A 232 -14.05 21.66 -10.00
N GLN A 233 -13.63 20.54 -9.40
CA GLN A 233 -12.22 20.30 -9.08
C GLN A 233 -11.49 19.84 -10.34
N ALA A 234 -10.80 20.79 -10.99
CA ALA A 234 -10.08 20.57 -12.23
C ALA A 234 -8.59 20.33 -11.99
N LEU A 235 -7.97 19.61 -12.93
CA LEU A 235 -6.56 19.28 -12.96
C LEU A 235 -5.79 20.31 -13.78
N PHE A 236 -4.68 20.80 -13.25
CA PHE A 236 -3.79 21.75 -13.90
C PHE A 236 -2.37 21.19 -13.91
N PRO A 237 -1.98 20.46 -14.97
CA PRO A 237 -0.61 19.94 -15.11
C PRO A 237 0.40 21.07 -15.30
N LYS A 238 1.54 20.96 -14.61
CA LYS A 238 2.71 21.82 -14.80
C LYS A 238 3.58 21.26 -15.92
N TRP A 239 3.13 21.43 -17.16
CA TRP A 239 3.76 20.80 -18.33
C TRP A 239 5.27 21.05 -18.43
N ASP A 240 5.73 22.27 -18.14
CA ASP A 240 7.16 22.60 -18.18
C ASP A 240 7.98 21.75 -17.21
N LEU A 241 7.49 21.56 -15.97
CA LEU A 241 8.14 20.73 -14.96
C LEU A 241 8.11 19.24 -15.35
N ILE A 242 6.96 18.77 -15.84
CA ILE A 242 6.76 17.38 -16.28
C ILE A 242 7.74 17.01 -17.41
N ILE A 243 7.93 17.92 -18.37
CA ILE A 243 8.84 17.73 -19.51
C ILE A 243 10.29 17.83 -19.05
N MET A 244 10.63 18.82 -18.22
CA MET A 244 11.98 19.01 -17.70
C MET A 244 12.48 17.79 -16.92
N ASP A 245 11.60 17.16 -16.14
CA ASP A 245 11.94 15.97 -15.35
C ASP A 245 11.83 14.66 -16.15
N GLY A 246 11.54 14.75 -17.46
CA GLY A 246 11.56 13.62 -18.39
C GLY A 246 10.40 12.63 -18.22
N ILE A 247 9.32 13.02 -17.54
CA ILE A 247 8.17 12.15 -17.24
C ILE A 247 7.30 11.95 -18.48
N TRP A 248 7.21 12.97 -19.34
CA TRP A 248 6.40 12.94 -20.54
C TRP A 248 7.00 13.83 -21.64
N ASP A 249 6.93 13.37 -22.89
CA ASP A 249 7.40 14.09 -24.07
C ASP A 249 6.23 14.32 -25.05
N PRO A 250 5.86 15.58 -25.37
CA PRO A 250 4.81 15.87 -26.34
C PRO A 250 5.10 15.35 -27.76
N ASN A 251 6.37 15.10 -28.10
CA ASN A 251 6.79 14.62 -29.41
C ASN A 251 6.93 13.08 -29.46
N ASN A 252 6.82 12.41 -28.32
CA ASN A 252 6.89 10.96 -28.20
C ASN A 252 5.89 10.42 -27.18
N PRO A 253 4.57 10.58 -27.42
CA PRO A 253 3.55 9.91 -26.62
C PRO A 253 3.66 8.41 -26.92
N LEU A 254 4.18 7.61 -25.99
CA LEU A 254 4.44 6.17 -26.14
C LEU A 254 3.49 5.43 -27.10
N LEU A 255 4.08 4.75 -28.09
CA LEU A 255 3.46 3.76 -28.97
C LEU A 255 2.89 2.60 -28.14
N THR A 256 1.62 2.29 -28.38
CA THR A 256 0.76 1.35 -27.64
C THR A 256 1.09 -0.15 -27.79
N ASP A 257 2.32 -0.52 -28.15
CA ASP A 257 2.57 -1.89 -28.65
C ASP A 257 3.19 -2.88 -27.64
N SER A 258 3.30 -2.55 -26.36
CA SER A 258 3.88 -3.50 -25.39
C SER A 258 3.22 -3.59 -24.01
N MET A 259 1.98 -3.09 -23.85
CA MET A 259 1.22 -3.36 -22.61
C MET A 259 0.46 -4.69 -22.74
N GLU A 260 1.13 -5.76 -22.31
CA GLU A 260 0.60 -7.05 -21.85
C GLU A 260 -0.61 -7.61 -22.63
N GLN A 261 -0.34 -8.45 -23.63
CA GLN A 261 -1.30 -9.50 -23.97
C GLN A 261 -1.33 -10.52 -22.83
N PRO A 262 -2.50 -10.83 -22.26
CA PRO A 262 -2.59 -11.88 -21.24
C PRO A 262 -2.24 -13.23 -21.89
N GLN A 263 -1.19 -13.88 -21.37
CA GLN A 263 -1.07 -15.34 -21.43
C GLN A 263 -1.82 -15.94 -20.24
#